data_AF-A0A950BDV2-F1
#
_entry.id   AF-A0A950BDV2-F1
#
_cell.length_a   1.000
_cell.length_b   1.000
_cell.length_c   1.000
_cell.angle_alpha   90.00
_cell.angle_beta   90.00
_cell.angle_gamma   90.00
#
_symmetry.space_group_name_H-M   'P 1'
#
loop_
_entity.id
_entity.type
_entity.pdbx_description
1 polymer ?
#
loop_
_entity_poly.entity_id
_entity_poly.type
_entity_poly.pdbx_seq_one_letter_code
_entity_poly.pdbx_strand_id
1 'polypeptide(L)'
;MNPTPNPEATRPQAPAKSRLVPWLIGLPVGIFAILMLIGRLMNDPQSEQRWVDRETIKICWKQTAKPEAERQAQEFRSQADCEQLEFAFKQKYDENP
;
A
#
# COMPACT_ATOMS: atom_id res chain seq x y z
N MET A 1 66.08 -26.89 -38.27
CA MET A 1 64.69 -27.39 -38.09
C MET A 1 63.92 -26.25 -37.43
N ASN A 2 63.14 -25.47 -38.19
CA ASN A 2 62.36 -24.37 -37.63
C ASN A 2 60.97 -24.90 -37.22
N PRO A 3 60.52 -24.66 -35.97
CA PRO A 3 59.18 -25.06 -35.56
C PRO A 3 58.13 -24.14 -36.22
N THR A 4 57.14 -24.78 -36.84
CA THR A 4 55.96 -24.17 -37.46
C THR A 4 55.13 -23.41 -36.42
N PRO A 5 54.62 -22.19 -36.72
CA PRO A 5 53.70 -21.51 -35.80
C PRO A 5 52.36 -22.25 -35.77
N ASN A 6 51.93 -22.64 -34.57
CA ASN A 6 50.66 -23.32 -34.33
C ASN A 6 49.48 -22.33 -34.53
N PRO A 7 48.57 -22.55 -35.51
CA PRO A 7 47.48 -21.61 -35.81
C PRO A 7 46.32 -21.63 -34.79
N GLU A 8 46.39 -22.40 -33.70
CA GLU A 8 45.32 -22.48 -32.70
C GLU A 8 45.27 -21.32 -31.69
N ALA A 9 46.18 -20.35 -31.76
CA ALA A 9 46.21 -19.22 -30.83
C ALA A 9 45.15 -18.12 -31.11
N THR A 10 44.23 -18.31 -32.06
CA THR A 10 43.24 -17.29 -32.43
C THR A 10 41.85 -17.87 -32.60
N ARG A 11 41.25 -18.34 -31.49
CA ARG A 11 39.78 -18.30 -31.39
C ARG A 11 39.42 -17.08 -30.53
N PRO A 12 38.70 -16.08 -31.06
CA PRO A 12 38.16 -15.03 -30.21
C PRO A 12 37.20 -15.68 -29.22
N GLN A 13 37.54 -15.63 -27.92
CA GLN A 13 36.59 -15.98 -26.88
C GLN A 13 35.40 -15.03 -27.01
N ALA A 14 34.22 -15.57 -27.32
CA ALA A 14 33.01 -14.78 -27.46
C ALA A 14 32.81 -13.94 -26.20
N PRO A 15 32.43 -12.64 -26.32
CA PRO A 15 32.31 -11.77 -25.16
C PRO A 15 31.27 -12.37 -24.22
N ALA A 16 31.67 -12.62 -22.96
CA ALA A 16 30.76 -13.07 -21.92
C ALA A 16 29.61 -12.06 -21.85
N LYS A 17 28.42 -12.46 -22.32
CA LYS A 17 27.26 -11.58 -22.42
C LYS A 17 26.93 -11.08 -21.02
N SER A 18 27.17 -9.80 -20.75
CA SER A 18 27.04 -9.23 -19.40
C SER A 18 25.61 -9.36 -18.92
N ARG A 19 25.37 -10.34 -18.06
CA ARG A 19 24.10 -10.53 -17.34
C ARG A 19 23.89 -9.51 -16.23
N LEU A 20 24.86 -8.62 -16.01
CA LEU A 20 24.84 -7.62 -14.95
C LEU A 20 23.72 -6.61 -15.16
N VAL A 21 23.54 -6.14 -16.40
CA VAL A 21 22.49 -5.17 -16.77
C VAL A 21 21.07 -5.74 -16.59
N PRO A 22 20.72 -6.92 -17.14
CA PRO A 22 19.39 -7.49 -16.89
C PRO A 22 19.18 -7.88 -15.42
N TRP A 23 20.24 -8.20 -14.68
CA TRP A 23 20.15 -8.48 -13.25
C TRP A 23 19.90 -7.22 -12.40
N LEU A 24 20.59 -6.11 -12.69
CA LEU A 24 20.39 -4.81 -12.03
C LEU A 24 18.98 -4.25 -12.22
N ILE A 25 18.32 -4.56 -13.34
CA ILE A 25 16.93 -4.16 -13.60
C ILE A 25 15.96 -5.20 -13.02
N GLY A 26 16.25 -6.48 -13.18
CA GLY A 26 15.38 -7.56 -12.72
C GLY A 26 15.23 -7.62 -11.20
N LEU A 27 16.29 -7.33 -10.44
CA LEU A 27 16.29 -7.36 -8.98
C LEU A 27 15.31 -6.34 -8.36
N PRO A 28 15.40 -5.02 -8.64
CA PRO A 28 14.46 -4.05 -8.07
C PRO A 28 13.03 -4.28 -8.54
N VAL A 29 12.82 -4.65 -9.81
CA VAL A 29 11.48 -4.95 -10.34
C VAL A 29 10.87 -6.18 -9.65
N GLY A 30 11.66 -7.24 -9.42
CA GLY A 30 11.23 -8.43 -8.70
C GLY A 30 10.87 -8.12 -7.24
N ILE A 31 11.71 -7.34 -6.54
CA ILE A 31 11.43 -6.91 -5.16
C ILE A 31 10.14 -6.08 -5.11
N PHE A 32 9.97 -5.13 -6.03
CA PHE A 32 8.77 -4.30 -6.08
C PHE A 32 7.50 -5.13 -6.31
N ALA A 33 7.55 -6.12 -7.21
CA ALA A 33 6.43 -7.02 -7.46
C ALA A 33 6.08 -7.84 -6.20
N ILE A 34 7.09 -8.33 -5.46
CA ILE A 34 6.89 -9.06 -4.20
C ILE A 34 6.25 -8.14 -3.15
N LEU A 35 6.75 -6.90 -2.99
CA LEU A 35 6.18 -5.94 -2.06
C LEU A 35 4.73 -5.58 -2.42
N MET A 36 4.40 -5.44 -3.71
CA MET A 36 3.02 -5.26 -4.15
C MET A 36 2.14 -6.47 -3.80
N LEU A 37 2.66 -7.69 -3.94
CA LEU A 37 1.92 -8.90 -3.61
C LEU A 37 1.65 -9.00 -2.11
N ILE A 38 2.66 -8.70 -1.29
CA ILE A 38 2.54 -8.66 0.17
C ILE A 38 1.54 -7.57 0.59
N GLY A 39 1.63 -6.39 -0.01
CA GLY A 39 0.67 -5.31 0.20
C GLY A 39 -0.75 -5.75 -0.13
N ARG A 40 -0.97 -6.42 -1.27
CA ARG A 40 -2.30 -6.96 -1.63
C ARG A 40 -2.80 -8.04 -0.68
N LEU A 41 -1.91 -8.84 -0.11
CA LEU A 41 -2.26 -9.89 0.85
C LEU A 41 -2.55 -9.32 2.25
N MET A 42 -1.89 -8.21 2.61
CA MET A 42 -2.07 -7.53 3.90
C MET A 42 -3.11 -6.41 3.87
N ASN A 43 -3.53 -5.92 2.70
CA ASN A 43 -4.57 -4.90 2.61
C ASN A 43 -5.90 -5.55 2.90
N ASP A 44 -6.23 -5.68 4.17
CA ASP A 44 -7.56 -6.05 4.63
C ASP A 44 -8.45 -4.81 4.44
N PRO A 45 -9.25 -4.71 3.35
CA PRO A 45 -10.03 -3.51 3.06
C PRO A 45 -11.08 -3.26 4.16
N GLN A 46 -11.43 -4.30 4.91
CA GLN A 46 -12.36 -4.22 6.02
C GLN A 46 -11.74 -3.47 7.22
N SER A 47 -10.44 -3.63 7.47
CA SER A 47 -9.70 -2.91 8.51
C SER A 47 -9.57 -1.41 8.24
N GLU A 48 -9.26 -1.02 7.00
CA GLU A 48 -9.18 0.39 6.61
C GLU A 48 -10.56 1.06 6.68
N GLN A 49 -11.60 0.41 6.14
CA GLN A 49 -12.96 0.96 6.22
C GLN A 49 -13.48 1.02 7.65
N ARG A 50 -13.20 0.02 8.47
CA ARG A 50 -13.55 0.04 9.90
C ARG A 50 -12.83 1.19 10.62
N TRP A 51 -11.56 1.45 10.29
CA TRP A 51 -10.84 2.59 10.86
C TRP A 51 -11.46 3.92 10.46
N VAL A 52 -11.82 4.09 9.18
CA VAL A 52 -12.49 5.29 8.67
C VAL A 52 -13.84 5.48 9.35
N ASP A 53 -14.71 4.46 9.38
CA ASP A 53 -16.04 4.53 9.98
C ASP A 53 -15.96 4.90 11.47
N ARG A 54 -14.95 4.37 12.19
CA ARG A 54 -14.67 4.69 13.59
C ARG A 54 -14.22 6.15 13.78
N GLU A 55 -13.32 6.65 12.93
CA GLU A 55 -12.89 8.06 12.99
C GLU A 55 -14.03 9.02 12.65
N THR A 56 -14.89 8.68 11.69
CA THR A 56 -16.07 9.50 11.35
C THR A 56 -16.99 9.70 12.55
N ILE A 57 -17.27 8.66 13.33
CA ILE A 57 -18.05 8.74 14.57
C ILE A 57 -17.39 9.69 15.59
N LYS A 58 -16.07 9.53 15.81
CA LYS A 58 -15.33 10.42 16.73
C LYS A 58 -15.38 11.87 16.29
N ILE A 59 -15.29 12.13 14.98
CA ILE A 59 -15.39 13.48 14.41
C ILE A 59 -16.80 14.03 14.64
N CYS A 60 -17.85 13.24 14.41
CA CYS A 60 -19.23 13.64 14.65
C CYS A 60 -19.44 14.11 16.10
N TRP A 61 -18.98 13.34 17.08
CA TRP A 61 -19.07 13.71 18.49
C TRP A 61 -18.22 14.93 18.84
N LYS A 62 -17.01 15.04 18.28
CA LYS A 62 -16.17 16.24 18.45
C LYS A 62 -16.83 17.49 17.87
N GLN A 63 -17.55 17.38 16.76
CA GLN A 63 -18.23 18.48 16.09
C GLN A 63 -19.52 18.90 16.80
N THR A 64 -20.33 17.94 17.25
CA THR A 64 -21.55 18.22 18.03
C THR A 64 -21.26 18.71 19.44
N ALA A 65 -20.17 18.27 20.07
CA ALA A 65 -19.71 18.78 21.37
C ALA A 65 -19.18 20.23 21.31
N LYS A 66 -18.84 20.76 20.12
CA LYS A 66 -18.44 22.16 19.97
C LYS A 66 -19.64 23.10 20.16
N PRO A 67 -19.42 24.28 20.76
CA PRO A 67 -20.47 25.26 21.02
C PRO A 67 -21.09 25.78 19.72
N GLU A 68 -22.39 26.04 19.77
CA GLU A 68 -23.26 26.27 18.61
C GLU A 68 -22.85 27.50 17.77
N ALA A 69 -22.11 28.43 18.38
CA ALA A 69 -21.54 29.61 17.74
C ALA A 69 -20.53 29.30 16.61
N GLU A 70 -19.89 28.13 16.62
CA GLU A 70 -18.98 27.67 15.56
C GLU A 70 -19.61 26.62 14.61
N ARG A 71 -20.84 26.16 14.89
CA ARG A 71 -21.50 25.05 14.14
C ARG A 71 -22.12 25.46 12.79
N GLN A 72 -22.04 26.72 12.39
CA GLN A 72 -22.83 27.26 11.26
C GLN A 72 -22.54 26.67 9.87
N ALA A 73 -21.57 25.75 9.72
CA ALA A 73 -21.19 25.18 8.42
C ALA A 73 -20.81 23.68 8.45
N GLN A 74 -21.32 22.88 9.41
CA GLN A 74 -20.97 21.44 9.49
C GLN A 74 -22.12 20.53 9.02
N GLU A 75 -21.76 19.45 8.32
CA GLU A 75 -22.68 18.43 7.80
C GLU A 75 -23.40 17.66 8.92
N PHE A 76 -22.86 17.67 10.16
CA PHE A 76 -23.44 17.01 11.33
C PHE A 76 -24.15 18.04 12.22
N ARG A 77 -25.49 18.03 12.20
CA ARG A 77 -26.31 19.04 12.88
C ARG A 77 -26.78 18.60 14.26
N SER A 78 -26.83 17.31 14.54
CA SER A 78 -27.44 16.78 15.76
C SER A 78 -26.69 15.60 16.36
N GLN A 79 -26.83 15.39 17.67
CA GLN A 79 -26.30 14.20 18.35
C GLN A 79 -26.92 12.90 17.81
N ALA A 80 -28.16 12.96 17.31
CA ALA A 80 -28.84 11.82 16.69
C ALA A 80 -28.13 11.31 15.43
N ASP A 81 -27.48 12.21 14.66
CA ASP A 81 -26.69 11.81 13.49
C ASP A 81 -25.46 10.97 13.93
N CYS A 82 -24.87 11.31 15.08
CA CYS A 82 -23.74 10.56 15.64
C CYS A 82 -24.19 9.19 16.19
N GLU A 83 -25.31 9.14 16.91
CA GLU A 83 -25.88 7.87 17.41
C GLU A 83 -26.26 6.92 16.26
N GLN A 84 -26.79 7.46 15.16
CA GLN A 84 -27.12 6.65 13.98
C GLN A 84 -25.86 6.05 13.33
N LEU A 85 -24.76 6.81 13.26
CA LEU A 85 -23.47 6.32 12.78
C LEU A 85 -22.89 5.23 13.69
N GLU A 86 -22.99 5.38 15.02
CA GLU A 86 -22.60 4.34 15.98
C GLU A 86 -23.40 3.06 15.81
N PHE A 87 -24.72 3.19 15.63
CA PHE A 87 -25.59 2.05 15.42
C PHE A 87 -25.28 1.33 14.10
N ALA A 88 -25.02 2.08 13.02
CA ALA A 88 -24.60 1.52 11.75
C ALA A 88 -23.25 0.80 11.84
N PHE A 89 -22.29 1.36 12.59
CA PHE A 89 -20.99 0.72 12.86
C PHE A 89 -21.18 -0.59 13.62
N LYS A 90 -21.99 -0.59 14.68
CA LYS A 90 -22.28 -1.78 15.47
C LYS A 90 -22.98 -2.86 14.66
N GLN A 91 -23.94 -2.51 13.80
CA GLN A 91 -24.58 -3.48 12.90
C GLN A 91 -23.61 -4.07 11.87
N LYS A 92 -22.69 -3.26 11.36
CA LYS A 92 -21.76 -3.64 10.29
C LYS A 92 -20.57 -4.46 10.79
N TYR A 93 -20.16 -4.24 12.04
CA TYR A 93 -18.91 -4.78 12.59
C TYR A 93 -19.08 -5.63 13.86
N ASP A 94 -20.28 -5.70 14.43
CA ASP A 94 -20.61 -6.36 15.72
C ASP A 94 -19.74 -5.88 16.90
N GLU A 95 -19.14 -4.69 16.78
CA GLU A 95 -18.25 -4.10 17.77
C GLU A 95 -18.67 -2.65 18.06
N ASN A 96 -18.32 -2.15 19.25
CA ASN A 96 -18.50 -0.75 19.59
C ASN A 96 -17.36 0.10 19.00
N PRO A 97 -17.67 1.28 18.44
CA PRO A 97 -16.68 2.20 17.88
C PRO A 97 -15.74 2.80 18.94
#